data_AF-A0A8J7QZ44-F1
#
_entry.id   AF-A0A8J7QZ44-F1
#
_cell.length_a   1.000
_cell.length_b   1.000
_cell.length_c   1.000
_cell.angle_alpha   90.00
_cell.angle_beta   90.00
_cell.angle_gamma   90.00
#
_symmetry.space_group_name_H-M   'P 1'
#
loop_
_entity.id
_entity.type
_entity.pdbx_description
1 polymer ?
#
loop_
_entity_poly.entity_id
_entity_poly.type
_entity_poly.pdbx_seq_one_letter_code
_entity_poly.pdbx_strand_id
1 'polypeptide(L)'
;MAAKFRLVSEHLYWWPVDVSMPDPEAAGKLMTMKFEARFKAVRESVLRAKGTEISQIDNPNERVAQEVEQLLDVITDWRGVVDENDAAVPFTKDALREAMEMQWFRTAVFRAWGDSMRTDVARRGN
;
A
#
# COMPACT_ATOMS: atom_id res chain seq x y z
N MET A 1 15.03 23.48 -8.35
CA MET A 1 13.81 24.28 -8.56
C MET A 1 12.78 23.84 -7.53
N ALA A 2 12.17 24.77 -6.78
CA ALA A 2 11.14 24.41 -5.82
C ALA A 2 9.88 23.91 -6.56
N ALA A 3 9.42 22.70 -6.22
CA ALA A 3 8.14 22.20 -6.73
C ALA A 3 7.01 23.12 -6.23
N LYS A 4 6.11 23.52 -7.13
CA LYS A 4 4.93 24.32 -6.77
C LYS A 4 3.79 23.37 -6.41
N PHE A 5 3.18 23.56 -5.25
CA PHE A 5 1.97 22.83 -4.88
C PHE A 5 0.83 23.18 -5.84
N ARG A 6 0.17 22.16 -6.39
CA ARG A 6 -0.99 22.32 -7.28
C ARG A 6 -2.22 21.76 -6.58
N LEU A 7 -3.25 22.59 -6.44
CA LEU A 7 -4.55 22.13 -6.01
C LEU A 7 -5.18 21.34 -7.17
N VAL A 8 -5.19 20.03 -7.04
CA VAL A 8 -5.77 19.09 -8.02
C VAL A 8 -6.91 18.34 -7.35
N SER A 9 -7.91 17.92 -8.14
CA SER A 9 -9.03 17.10 -7.67
C SER A 9 -8.55 15.74 -7.13
N GLU A 10 -7.51 15.19 -7.75
CA GLU A 10 -6.87 13.95 -7.36
C GLU A 10 -5.36 14.11 -7.33
N HIS A 11 -4.76 13.95 -6.16
CA HIS A 11 -3.32 13.97 -6.01
C HIS A 11 -2.80 12.53 -6.02
N LEU A 12 -2.06 12.16 -7.07
CA LEU A 12 -1.46 10.84 -7.21
C LEU A 12 0.05 10.96 -6.98
N TYR A 13 0.62 10.02 -6.23
CA TYR A 13 2.05 10.02 -5.95
C TYR A 13 2.59 8.60 -5.86
N TRP A 14 3.85 8.43 -6.28
CA TRP A 14 4.60 7.19 -6.12
C TRP A 14 5.21 7.14 -4.72
N TRP A 15 5.14 5.98 -4.08
CA TRP A 15 5.69 5.77 -2.76
C TRP A 15 6.32 4.37 -2.66
N PRO A 16 7.49 4.25 -2.02
CA PRO A 16 8.15 2.96 -1.86
C PRO A 16 7.38 2.07 -0.87
N VAL A 17 7.32 0.78 -1.18
CA VAL A 17 6.73 -0.26 -0.34
C VAL A 17 7.81 -1.30 -0.05
N ASP A 18 8.10 -1.49 1.23
CA ASP A 18 9.03 -2.50 1.73
C ASP A 18 8.24 -3.71 2.23
N VAL A 19 8.32 -4.82 1.50
CA VAL A 19 7.68 -6.09 1.84
C VAL A 19 8.66 -6.98 2.57
N SER A 20 8.41 -7.24 3.85
CA SER A 20 9.19 -8.19 4.64
C SER A 20 8.46 -9.53 4.69
N MET A 21 9.09 -10.58 4.16
CA MET A 21 8.56 -11.94 4.20
C MET A 21 9.59 -12.93 4.77
N PRO A 22 9.15 -14.08 5.30
CA PRO A 22 10.07 -15.14 5.73
C PRO A 22 10.99 -15.57 4.58
N ASP A 23 12.27 -15.69 4.87
CA ASP A 23 13.27 -16.17 3.91
C ASP A 23 13.09 -17.69 3.70
N PRO A 24 12.81 -18.16 2.46
CA PRO A 24 12.64 -19.57 2.18
C PRO A 24 13.93 -20.39 2.29
N GLU A 25 15.10 -19.75 2.15
CA GLU A 25 16.41 -20.40 2.21
C GLU A 25 17.04 -20.32 3.60
N ALA A 26 16.63 -19.35 4.44
CA ALA A 26 17.16 -19.17 5.78
C ALA A 26 16.05 -19.10 6.85
N ALA A 27 15.78 -20.26 7.49
CA ALA A 27 14.82 -20.37 8.58
C ALA A 27 15.04 -19.31 9.67
N GLY A 28 13.98 -18.55 9.98
CA GLY A 28 13.98 -17.49 11.01
C GLY A 28 14.51 -16.13 10.54
N LYS A 29 14.92 -15.98 9.28
CA LYS A 29 15.28 -14.67 8.71
C LYS A 29 14.11 -14.08 7.93
N LEU A 30 14.09 -12.75 7.84
CA LEU A 30 13.18 -12.01 6.98
C LEU A 30 13.98 -11.50 5.78
N MET A 31 13.44 -11.70 4.59
CA MET A 31 13.89 -11.06 3.36
C MET A 31 13.02 -9.82 3.11
N THR A 32 13.65 -8.70 2.77
CA THR A 32 12.96 -7.46 2.40
C THR A 32 13.03 -7.25 0.90
N MET A 33 11.86 -7.20 0.26
CA MET A 33 11.68 -6.84 -1.14
C MET A 33 11.14 -5.41 -1.22
N LYS A 34 11.45 -4.71 -2.31
CA LYS A 34 11.03 -3.32 -2.52
C LYS A 34 10.30 -3.18 -3.84
N PHE A 35 9.18 -2.48 -3.82
CA PHE A 35 8.47 -2.05 -5.03
C PHE A 35 7.90 -0.65 -4.81
N GLU A 36 7.37 -0.01 -5.85
CA GLU A 36 6.69 1.28 -5.72
C GLU A 36 5.21 1.14 -6.00
N ALA A 37 4.36 1.74 -5.17
CA ALA A 37 2.92 1.83 -5.39
C ALA A 37 2.54 3.27 -5.70
N ARG A 38 1.55 3.46 -6.59
CA ARG A 38 0.97 4.79 -6.85
C ARG A 38 -0.31 4.97 -6.07
N PHE A 39 -0.25 5.77 -5.02
CA PHE A 39 -1.39 6.05 -4.15
C PHE A 39 -2.14 7.31 -4.58
N LYS A 40 -3.45 7.28 -4.40
CA LYS A 40 -4.32 8.46 -4.42
C LYS A 40 -4.38 9.07 -3.03
N ALA A 41 -4.08 10.37 -2.93
CA ALA A 41 -4.28 11.10 -1.69
C ALA A 41 -5.78 11.14 -1.35
N VAL A 42 -6.10 10.67 -0.15
CA VAL A 42 -7.47 10.71 0.37
C VAL A 42 -7.58 11.87 1.35
N ARG A 43 -8.73 12.55 1.34
CA ARG A 43 -9.03 13.61 2.30
C ARG A 43 -9.08 13.04 3.71
N GLU A 44 -8.49 13.75 4.68
CA GLU A 44 -8.45 13.30 6.08
C GLU A 44 -9.84 12.99 6.65
N SER A 45 -10.85 13.80 6.33
CA SER A 45 -12.23 13.57 6.77
C SER A 45 -12.79 12.21 6.30
N VAL A 46 -12.48 11.81 5.07
CA VAL A 46 -12.91 10.51 4.51
C VAL A 46 -12.15 9.36 5.16
N LEU A 47 -10.84 9.52 5.38
CA LEU A 47 -10.03 8.52 6.08
C LEU A 47 -10.54 8.26 7.50
N ARG A 48 -10.85 9.34 8.24
CA ARG A 48 -11.37 9.25 9.61
C ARG A 48 -12.73 8.57 9.66
N ALA A 49 -13.63 8.89 8.72
CA ALA A 49 -14.93 8.25 8.61
C ALA A 49 -14.79 6.75 8.34
N LYS A 50 -14.06 6.37 7.27
CA LYS A 50 -13.81 4.95 6.91
C LYS A 50 -13.12 4.18 8.03
N GLY A 51 -12.12 4.77 8.69
CA GLY A 51 -11.43 4.12 9.81
C GLY A 51 -12.34 3.87 11.01
N THR A 52 -13.26 4.79 11.30
CA THR A 52 -14.27 4.60 12.35
C THR A 52 -15.23 3.47 11.99
N GLU A 53 -15.73 3.45 10.76
CA GLU A 53 -16.61 2.39 10.25
C GLU A 53 -15.96 1.01 10.34
N ILE A 54 -14.72 0.87 9.83
CA ILE A 54 -13.95 -0.38 9.88
C ILE A 54 -13.69 -0.81 11.34
N SER A 55 -13.44 0.16 12.24
CA SER A 55 -13.18 -0.14 13.65
C SER A 55 -14.37 -0.71 14.41
N GLN A 56 -15.59 -0.44 13.93
CA GLN A 56 -16.84 -0.91 14.50
C GLN A 56 -17.28 -2.28 13.97
N ILE A 57 -16.58 -2.84 12.99
CA ILE A 57 -16.87 -4.18 12.47
C ILE A 57 -16.34 -5.22 13.47
N ASP A 58 -17.26 -5.94 14.12
CA ASP A 58 -16.95 -6.98 15.10
C ASP A 58 -16.33 -8.22 14.45
N ASN A 59 -16.75 -8.55 13.23
CA ASN A 59 -16.24 -9.70 12.49
C ASN A 59 -14.84 -9.42 11.90
N PRO A 60 -13.78 -10.13 12.35
CA PRO A 60 -12.42 -9.91 11.85
C PRO A 60 -12.28 -10.10 10.34
N ASN A 61 -13.05 -11.03 9.75
CA ASN A 61 -12.95 -11.32 8.31
C ASN A 61 -13.57 -10.19 7.47
N GLU A 62 -14.71 -9.65 7.91
CA GLU A 62 -15.34 -8.50 7.25
C GLU A 62 -14.49 -7.24 7.37
N ARG A 63 -13.84 -7.05 8.53
CA ARG A 63 -12.90 -5.95 8.73
C ARG A 63 -11.77 -6.00 7.71
N VAL A 64 -11.13 -7.16 7.55
CA VAL A 64 -10.05 -7.37 6.57
C VAL A 64 -10.55 -7.14 5.14
N ALA A 65 -11.76 -7.59 4.80
CA ALA A 65 -12.33 -7.36 3.48
C ALA A 65 -12.53 -5.87 3.18
N GLN A 66 -13.07 -5.09 4.12
CA GLN A 66 -13.24 -3.64 3.97
C GLN A 66 -11.91 -2.90 3.87
N GLU A 67 -10.92 -3.33 4.63
CA GLU A 67 -9.54 -2.87 4.56
C GLU A 67 -8.95 -3.10 3.16
N VAL A 68 -9.09 -4.30 2.61
CA VAL A 68 -8.61 -4.62 1.25
C VAL A 68 -9.30 -3.76 0.20
N GLU A 69 -10.63 -3.64 0.26
CA GLU A 69 -11.38 -2.80 -0.70
C GLU A 69 -10.97 -1.32 -0.61
N GLN A 70 -10.67 -0.82 0.59
CA GLN A 70 -10.13 0.53 0.75
C GLN A 70 -8.78 0.71 0.05
N LEU A 71 -7.86 -0.25 0.18
CA LEU A 71 -6.57 -0.19 -0.52
C LEU A 71 -6.73 -0.38 -2.03
N LEU A 72 -7.64 -1.24 -2.47
CA LEU A 72 -7.99 -1.38 -3.88
C LEU A 72 -8.45 -0.04 -4.44
N ASP A 73 -9.29 0.74 -3.76
CA ASP A 73 -9.70 2.07 -4.22
C ASP A 73 -8.54 3.09 -4.34
N VAL A 74 -7.58 3.01 -3.41
CA VAL A 74 -6.52 4.00 -3.27
C VAL A 74 -5.33 3.75 -4.19
N ILE A 75 -5.01 2.48 -4.44
CA ILE A 75 -3.87 2.10 -5.28
C ILE A 75 -4.30 2.14 -6.74
N THR A 76 -3.58 2.95 -7.51
CA THR A 76 -3.91 3.21 -8.91
C THR A 76 -2.92 2.59 -9.88
N ASP A 77 -1.73 2.19 -9.40
CA ASP A 77 -0.65 1.62 -10.20
C ASP A 77 0.44 1.00 -9.29
N TRP A 78 1.36 0.21 -9.85
CA TRP A 78 2.58 -0.25 -9.17
C TRP A 78 3.76 -0.40 -10.13
N ARG A 79 4.99 -0.49 -9.61
CA ARG A 79 6.22 -0.74 -10.37
C ARG A 79 7.17 -1.61 -9.57
N GLY A 80 7.97 -2.43 -10.25
CA GLY A 80 8.93 -3.33 -9.61
C GLY A 80 8.30 -4.61 -9.05
N VAL A 81 7.09 -4.96 -9.49
CA VAL A 81 6.46 -6.26 -9.21
C VAL A 81 6.78 -7.20 -10.36
N VAL A 82 7.32 -8.36 -10.04
CA VAL A 82 7.70 -9.40 -11.00
C VAL A 82 7.10 -10.75 -10.61
N ASP A 83 6.96 -11.64 -11.58
CA ASP A 83 6.53 -13.03 -11.37
C ASP A 83 7.73 -13.97 -11.11
N GLU A 84 7.45 -15.27 -11.07
CA GLU A 84 8.45 -16.33 -10.84
C GLU A 84 9.56 -16.40 -11.91
N ASN A 85 9.35 -15.78 -13.07
CA ASN A 85 10.30 -15.73 -14.18
C ASN A 85 11.00 -14.36 -14.31
N ASP A 86 10.94 -13.53 -13.26
CA ASP A 86 11.40 -12.14 -13.26
C ASP A 86 10.70 -11.26 -14.32
N ALA A 87 9.54 -11.67 -14.83
CA ALA A 87 8.78 -10.89 -15.79
C ALA A 87 7.91 -9.86 -15.07
N ALA A 88 7.89 -8.63 -15.57
CA ALA A 88 7.11 -7.54 -14.96
C ALA A 88 5.61 -7.86 -14.96
N VAL A 89 4.99 -7.84 -13.78
CA VAL A 89 3.55 -8.05 -13.62
C VAL A 89 2.85 -6.70 -13.80
N PRO A 90 2.02 -6.53 -14.86
CA PRO A 90 1.30 -5.29 -15.07
C PRO A 90 0.29 -5.06 -13.96
N PHE A 91 0.09 -3.79 -13.58
CA PHE A 91 -0.90 -3.44 -12.59
C PHE A 91 -2.32 -3.72 -13.11
N THR A 92 -3.05 -4.55 -12.37
CA THR A 92 -4.50 -4.71 -12.51
C THR A 92 -5.12 -4.80 -11.12
N LYS A 93 -6.42 -4.47 -11.00
CA LYS A 93 -7.13 -4.62 -9.71
C LYS A 93 -7.19 -6.08 -9.27
N ASP A 94 -7.25 -7.02 -10.21
CA ASP A 94 -7.30 -8.45 -9.90
C ASP A 94 -5.94 -8.95 -9.42
N ALA A 95 -4.84 -8.58 -10.07
CA ALA A 95 -3.50 -8.90 -9.60
C ALA A 95 -3.20 -8.28 -8.22
N LEU A 96 -3.67 -7.05 -7.98
CA LEU A 96 -3.56 -6.43 -6.66
C LEU A 96 -4.38 -7.19 -5.61
N ARG A 97 -5.59 -7.63 -5.94
CA ARG A 97 -6.45 -8.41 -5.04
C ARG A 97 -5.81 -9.75 -4.69
N GLU A 98 -5.26 -10.46 -5.67
CA GLU A 98 -4.52 -11.70 -5.47
C GLU A 98 -3.30 -11.49 -4.55
N ALA A 99 -2.52 -10.45 -4.79
CA ALA A 99 -1.39 -10.10 -3.93
C ALA A 99 -1.81 -9.77 -2.48
N MET A 100 -2.99 -9.17 -2.27
CA MET A 100 -3.54 -8.84 -0.95
C MET A 100 -4.00 -10.06 -0.13
N GLU A 101 -4.14 -11.23 -0.75
CA GLU A 101 -4.37 -12.50 -0.05
C GLU A 101 -3.12 -12.90 0.76
N MET A 102 -1.93 -12.49 0.30
CA MET A 102 -0.68 -12.70 1.02
C MET A 102 -0.57 -11.72 2.19
N GLN A 103 -0.61 -12.24 3.42
CA GLN A 103 -0.65 -11.42 4.63
C GLN A 103 0.53 -10.42 4.72
N TRP A 104 1.75 -10.84 4.38
CA TRP A 104 2.93 -9.96 4.40
C TRP A 104 2.84 -8.81 3.39
N PHE A 105 2.32 -9.08 2.19
CA PHE A 105 2.12 -8.06 1.17
C PHE A 105 1.07 -7.05 1.63
N ARG A 106 -0.09 -7.52 2.11
CA ARG A 106 -1.15 -6.67 2.64
C ARG A 106 -0.64 -5.77 3.78
N THR A 107 0.07 -6.34 4.75
CA THR A 107 0.63 -5.57 5.86
C THR A 107 1.65 -4.52 5.40
N ALA A 108 2.51 -4.86 4.44
CA ALA A 108 3.49 -3.94 3.88
C ALA A 108 2.83 -2.75 3.17
N VAL A 109 1.81 -3.01 2.35
CA VAL A 109 1.08 -1.96 1.64
C VAL A 109 0.28 -1.08 2.59
N PHE A 110 -0.40 -1.65 3.58
CA PHE A 110 -1.09 -0.88 4.62
C PHE A 110 -0.15 0.07 5.35
N ARG A 111 1.02 -0.44 5.75
CA ARG A 111 2.05 0.35 6.41
C ARG A 111 2.55 1.46 5.50
N ALA A 112 2.93 1.14 4.27
CA ALA A 112 3.46 2.10 3.31
C ALA A 112 2.46 3.22 3.02
N TRP A 113 1.18 2.88 2.87
CA TRP A 113 0.10 3.86 2.70
C TRP A 113 -0.10 4.71 3.96
N GLY A 114 -0.11 4.10 5.15
CA GLY A 114 -0.17 4.82 6.43
C GLY A 114 0.98 5.81 6.60
N ASP A 115 2.19 5.37 6.26
CA ASP A 115 3.41 6.19 6.32
C ASP A 115 3.42 7.31 5.28
N SER A 116 2.88 7.08 4.08
CA SER A 116 2.82 8.11 3.03
C SER A 116 1.85 9.26 3.34
N MET A 117 0.88 9.01 4.23
CA MET A 117 -0.06 10.04 4.71
C MET A 117 0.50 10.86 5.88
N ARG A 118 1.53 10.36 6.57
CA ARG A 118 2.14 11.06 7.69
C ARG A 118 3.25 11.99 7.18
N THR A 119 3.10 13.29 7.43
CA THR A 119 4.03 14.33 6.97
C THR A 119 5.43 14.26 7.59
N ASP A 120 5.67 13.40 8.58
CA ASP A 120 6.94 13.24 9.29
C ASP A 120 7.89 12.23 8.63
N VAL A 121 7.40 11.25 7.87
CA VAL A 121 8.23 10.21 7.24
C VAL A 121 8.96 10.73 6.00
N ALA A 122 8.37 11.71 5.30
CA ALA A 122 9.01 12.41 4.18
C ALA A 122 10.30 13.16 4.58
N ARG A 123 10.58 13.34 5.88
CA ARG A 123 11.75 14.07 6.39
C ARG A 123 13.01 13.22 6.58
N ARG A 124 12.97 11.89 6.34
CA ARG A 124 14.15 11.01 6.48
C ARG A 124 14.89 10.69 5.18
N GLY A 125 14.44 11.22 4.05
CA GLY A 125 15.16 11.13 2.78
C GLY A 125 15.73 12.49 2.37
N ASN A 126 16.80 12.93 3.02
CA ASN A 126 17.69 14.00 2.55
C ASN A 126 19.12 13.67 2.99
#